data_AF-A0A4Y2CHN6-F1
#
_entry.id   AF-A0A4Y2CHN6-F1
#
_cell.length_a   1.000
_cell.length_b   1.000
_cell.length_c   1.000
_cell.angle_alpha   90.00
_cell.angle_beta   90.00
_cell.angle_gamma   90.00
#
_symmetry.space_group_name_H-M   'P 1'
#
loop_
_entity.id
_entity.type
_entity.pdbx_description
1 polymer ?
#
loop_
_entity_poly.entity_id
_entity_poly.type
_entity_poly.pdbx_seq_one_letter_code
_entity_poly.pdbx_strand_id
1 'polypeptide(L)'
;MSNDSVEYSFCSYLMAKQFVEQGVTQISDQHSAAFPFAMAILGIWSKKPEVGSLILGHFYSLCPYLVPFYPPRQEGMPDSDYLSILGYYIDDEGVVEEKYKFLNRMSGYVRLYAAIIVAPLPANMKDAHPHGLAWGWKWLSRILNLEPRPDITATVLYDFLDVTGHSLQTVYGKQFKKIIHILCKDFFPKIKQVTPGGTGGPIERLETFLQHTAKTGYISPPDGFLDANF
;
A
#
# COMPACT_ATOMS: atom_id res chain seq x y z
N MET A 1 17.96 5.53 -27.33
CA MET A 1 17.31 6.85 -27.18
C MET A 1 18.04 7.57 -26.07
N SER A 2 18.35 8.87 -26.23
CA SER A 2 18.89 9.64 -25.09
C SER A 2 17.87 9.62 -23.97
N ASN A 3 18.32 9.49 -22.71
CA ASN A 3 17.41 9.59 -21.55
C ASN A 3 16.74 10.99 -21.48
N ASP A 4 17.27 11.99 -22.20
CA ASP A 4 16.74 13.35 -22.23
C ASP A 4 15.73 13.59 -23.36
N SER A 5 15.32 12.53 -24.08
CA SER A 5 14.32 12.67 -25.14
C SER A 5 12.90 12.73 -24.56
N VAL A 6 12.03 13.52 -25.20
CA VAL A 6 10.61 13.65 -24.81
C VAL A 6 9.91 12.29 -24.89
N GLU A 7 10.26 11.50 -25.90
CA GLU A 7 9.72 10.15 -26.11
C GLU A 7 10.13 9.19 -24.98
N TYR A 8 11.39 9.26 -24.52
CA TYR A 8 11.85 8.45 -23.39
C TYR A 8 11.09 8.80 -22.11
N SER A 9 10.91 10.10 -21.85
CA SER A 9 10.17 10.59 -20.68
C SER A 9 8.70 10.16 -20.73
N PHE A 10 8.06 10.28 -21.90
CA PHE A 10 6.68 9.86 -22.11
C PHE A 10 6.50 8.35 -21.92
N CYS A 11 7.38 7.52 -22.49
CA CYS A 11 7.34 6.07 -22.32
C CYS A 11 7.58 5.65 -20.85
N SER A 12 8.50 6.33 -20.16
CA SER A 12 8.78 6.08 -18.73
C SER A 12 7.57 6.40 -17.86
N TYR A 13 6.91 7.53 -18.12
CA TYR A 13 5.67 7.92 -17.46
C TYR A 13 4.54 6.90 -17.71
N LEU A 14 4.31 6.55 -18.98
CA LEU A 14 3.25 5.60 -19.33
C LEU A 14 3.51 4.22 -18.72
N MET A 15 4.75 3.73 -18.76
CA MET A 15 5.13 2.47 -18.13
C MET A 15 4.86 2.48 -16.62
N ALA A 16 5.30 3.53 -15.92
CA ALA A 16 5.05 3.66 -14.48
C ALA A 16 3.55 3.66 -14.16
N LYS A 17 2.76 4.41 -14.93
CA LYS A 17 1.29 4.43 -14.83
C LYS A 17 0.71 3.02 -15.02
N GLN A 18 1.09 2.31 -16.09
CA GLN A 18 0.58 0.98 -16.41
C GLN A 18 0.90 -0.05 -15.32
N PHE A 19 2.07 0.03 -14.69
CA PHE A 19 2.42 -0.84 -13.56
C PHE A 19 1.53 -0.59 -12.34
N VAL A 20 1.34 0.68 -11.97
CA VAL A 20 0.49 1.04 -10.82
C VAL A 20 -0.96 0.65 -11.07
N GLU A 21 -1.47 0.81 -12.30
CA GLU A 21 -2.82 0.41 -12.71
C GLU A 21 -3.10 -1.09 -12.52
N GLN A 22 -2.08 -1.96 -12.55
CA GLN A 22 -2.27 -3.39 -12.24
C GLN A 22 -2.74 -3.63 -10.79
N GLY A 23 -2.48 -2.68 -9.90
CA GLY A 23 -3.07 -2.64 -8.57
C GLY A 23 -4.59 -2.81 -8.62
N VAL A 24 -5.26 -2.13 -9.53
CA VAL A 24 -6.72 -2.21 -9.69
C VAL A 24 -7.10 -3.35 -10.62
N THR A 25 -6.47 -3.45 -11.79
CA THR A 25 -6.93 -4.35 -12.87
C THR A 25 -6.76 -5.83 -12.55
N GLN A 26 -5.73 -6.20 -11.78
CA GLN A 26 -5.44 -7.61 -11.49
C GLN A 26 -5.34 -7.88 -10.00
N ILE A 27 -4.62 -7.03 -9.27
CA ILE A 27 -4.24 -7.33 -7.89
C ILE A 27 -5.43 -7.18 -6.94
N SER A 28 -6.37 -6.27 -7.22
CA SER A 28 -7.57 -6.12 -6.39
C SER A 28 -8.49 -7.35 -6.42
N ASP A 29 -8.40 -8.18 -7.47
CA ASP A 29 -9.14 -9.44 -7.59
C ASP A 29 -8.28 -10.67 -7.22
N GLN A 30 -6.98 -10.65 -7.56
CA GLN A 30 -6.02 -11.72 -7.28
C GLN A 30 -4.80 -11.17 -6.54
N HIS A 31 -4.88 -11.09 -5.21
CA HIS A 31 -3.85 -10.48 -4.38
C HIS A 31 -2.44 -11.05 -4.58
N SER A 32 -2.30 -12.37 -4.79
CA SER A 32 -1.00 -13.02 -4.98
C SER A 32 -0.29 -12.64 -6.29
N ALA A 33 -1.01 -12.04 -7.25
CA ALA A 33 -0.41 -11.53 -8.49
C ALA A 33 0.52 -10.33 -8.24
N ALA A 34 0.50 -9.72 -7.04
CA ALA A 34 1.33 -8.57 -6.71
C ALA A 34 2.85 -8.84 -6.83
N PHE A 35 3.32 -10.05 -6.49
CA PHE A 35 4.75 -10.36 -6.45
C PHE A 35 5.43 -10.38 -7.82
N PRO A 36 4.88 -11.04 -8.86
CA PRO A 36 5.42 -10.91 -10.22
C PRO A 36 5.56 -9.46 -10.70
N PHE A 37 4.55 -8.61 -10.44
CA PHE A 37 4.62 -7.19 -10.80
C PHE A 37 5.67 -6.45 -9.96
N ALA A 38 5.77 -6.72 -8.66
CA ALA A 38 6.77 -6.13 -7.79
C ALA A 38 8.21 -6.45 -8.26
N MET A 39 8.48 -7.71 -8.61
CA MET A 39 9.79 -8.13 -9.15
C MET A 39 10.13 -7.41 -10.46
N ALA A 40 9.16 -7.29 -11.38
CA ALA A 40 9.35 -6.58 -12.63
C ALA A 40 9.63 -5.08 -12.40
N ILE A 41 8.87 -4.45 -11.50
CA ILE A 41 9.06 -3.06 -11.09
C ILE A 41 10.46 -2.86 -10.49
N LEU A 42 10.90 -3.72 -9.56
CA LEU A 42 12.22 -3.63 -8.94
C LEU A 42 13.34 -3.82 -9.95
N GLY A 43 13.17 -4.72 -10.92
CA GLY A 43 14.13 -4.92 -12.01
C GLY A 43 14.28 -3.68 -12.89
N ILE A 44 13.21 -2.94 -13.13
CA ILE A 44 13.25 -1.68 -13.89
C ILE A 44 13.79 -0.55 -13.02
N TRP A 45 13.28 -0.39 -11.80
CA TRP A 45 13.66 0.66 -10.86
C TRP A 45 15.17 0.63 -10.57
N SER A 46 15.74 -0.55 -10.34
CA SER A 46 17.18 -0.70 -10.06
C SER A 46 18.06 -0.23 -11.24
N LYS A 47 17.58 -0.39 -12.48
CA LYS A 47 18.28 0.07 -13.68
C LYS A 47 17.99 1.54 -14.01
N LYS A 48 16.79 2.00 -13.71
CA LYS A 48 16.19 3.28 -14.11
C LYS A 48 15.48 3.94 -12.91
N PRO A 49 16.22 4.57 -11.98
CA PRO A 49 15.64 5.17 -10.76
C PRO A 49 14.57 6.23 -11.02
N GLU A 50 14.62 6.89 -12.18
CA GLU A 50 13.61 7.86 -12.62
C GLU A 50 12.23 7.21 -12.80
N VAL A 51 12.17 5.97 -13.30
CA VAL A 51 10.91 5.23 -13.43
C VAL A 51 10.35 4.89 -12.05
N GLY A 52 11.22 4.54 -11.11
CA GLY A 52 10.83 4.33 -9.72
C GLY A 52 10.20 5.55 -9.06
N SER A 53 10.76 6.73 -9.34
CA SER A 53 10.21 8.01 -8.88
C SER A 53 8.82 8.27 -9.47
N LEU A 54 8.62 7.96 -10.76
CA LEU A 54 7.32 8.05 -11.43
C LEU A 54 6.30 7.06 -10.85
N ILE A 55 6.71 5.82 -10.55
CA ILE A 55 5.87 4.80 -9.90
C ILE A 55 5.38 5.31 -8.54
N LEU A 56 6.28 5.86 -7.72
CA LEU A 56 5.89 6.46 -6.44
C LEU A 56 4.95 7.65 -6.64
N GLY A 57 5.21 8.51 -7.63
CA GLY A 57 4.32 9.63 -7.98
C GLY A 57 2.89 9.15 -8.29
N HIS A 58 2.76 8.13 -9.14
CA HIS A 58 1.46 7.53 -9.47
C HIS A 58 0.78 6.88 -8.27
N PHE A 59 1.52 6.14 -7.45
CA PHE A 59 0.98 5.57 -6.21
C PHE A 59 0.43 6.65 -5.30
N TYR A 60 1.17 7.73 -5.08
CA TYR A 60 0.78 8.78 -4.15
C TYR A 60 -0.38 9.63 -4.69
N SER A 61 -0.49 9.80 -6.01
CA SER A 61 -1.65 10.47 -6.61
C SER A 61 -2.92 9.63 -6.55
N LEU A 62 -2.80 8.31 -6.72
CA LEU A 62 -3.94 7.40 -6.81
C LEU A 62 -4.36 6.83 -5.45
N CYS A 63 -3.42 6.71 -4.52
CA CYS A 63 -3.58 6.16 -3.18
C CYS A 63 -2.79 7.04 -2.18
N PRO A 64 -3.35 8.19 -1.76
CA PRO A 64 -2.64 9.16 -0.88
C PRO A 64 -2.25 8.54 0.48
N TYR A 65 -2.91 7.46 0.87
CA TYR A 65 -2.66 6.69 2.09
C TYR A 65 -1.27 6.01 2.11
N LEU A 66 -0.57 5.94 0.96
CA LEU A 66 0.80 5.46 0.87
C LEU A 66 1.85 6.50 1.32
N VAL A 67 1.48 7.78 1.52
CA VAL A 67 2.35 8.87 2.02
C VAL A 67 2.34 9.02 3.56
N PRO A 68 1.59 8.16 4.27
CA PRO A 68 0.93 8.41 5.57
C PRO A 68 0.53 9.86 5.83
N PHE A 69 -0.36 10.38 5.01
CA PHE A 69 -0.92 11.71 5.19
C PHE A 69 -2.41 11.68 4.86
N TYR A 70 -3.23 12.25 5.74
CA TYR A 70 -4.64 12.51 5.45
C TYR A 70 -4.77 13.99 5.09
N PRO A 71 -4.95 14.33 3.80
CA PRO A 71 -5.12 15.72 3.39
C PRO A 71 -6.27 16.37 4.16
N PRO A 72 -6.06 17.52 4.83
CA PRO A 72 -7.15 18.26 5.45
C PRO A 72 -8.01 18.92 4.37
N ARG A 73 -9.32 18.95 4.57
CA ARG A 73 -10.22 19.73 3.72
C ARG A 73 -9.97 21.22 3.96
N GLN A 74 -9.81 21.98 2.87
CA GLN A 74 -9.69 23.43 2.94
C GLN A 74 -11.07 24.09 3.05
N GLU A 75 -11.13 25.24 3.71
CA GLU A 75 -12.38 26.02 3.80
C GLU A 75 -12.87 26.43 2.41
N GLY A 76 -14.17 26.27 2.16
CA GLY A 76 -14.77 26.55 0.85
C GLY A 76 -14.54 25.50 -0.24
N MET A 77 -13.77 24.43 0.02
CA MET A 77 -13.55 23.35 -0.94
C MET A 77 -14.83 22.52 -1.16
N PRO A 78 -15.25 22.29 -2.41
CA PRO A 78 -16.35 21.39 -2.74
C PRO A 78 -16.12 19.96 -2.24
N ASP A 79 -17.20 19.24 -1.93
CA ASP A 79 -17.10 17.83 -1.48
C ASP A 79 -16.46 16.93 -2.55
N SER A 80 -16.80 17.12 -3.82
CA SER A 80 -16.24 16.39 -4.96
C SER A 80 -14.72 16.54 -5.06
N ASP A 81 -14.22 17.75 -4.90
CA ASP A 81 -12.79 18.06 -4.99
C ASP A 81 -12.04 17.42 -3.83
N TYR A 82 -12.63 17.48 -2.63
CA TYR A 82 -12.05 16.83 -1.47
C TYR A 82 -12.04 15.31 -1.60
N LEU A 83 -13.12 14.69 -2.09
CA LEU A 83 -13.18 13.25 -2.34
C LEU A 83 -12.15 12.83 -3.39
N SER A 84 -11.95 13.63 -4.45
CA SER A 84 -10.93 13.39 -5.46
C SER A 84 -9.52 13.43 -4.85
N ILE A 85 -9.24 14.37 -3.94
CA ILE A 85 -7.97 14.44 -3.18
C ILE A 85 -7.78 13.21 -2.29
N LEU A 86 -8.86 12.65 -1.73
CA LEU A 86 -8.82 11.40 -0.98
C LEU A 86 -8.63 10.16 -1.89
N GLY A 87 -8.64 10.33 -3.21
CA GLY A 87 -8.43 9.29 -4.19
C GLY A 87 -9.71 8.60 -4.65
N TYR A 88 -10.90 9.14 -4.33
CA TYR A 88 -12.15 8.68 -4.94
C TYR A 88 -12.16 8.99 -6.43
N TYR A 89 -12.63 8.03 -7.22
CA TYR A 89 -13.01 8.27 -8.60
C TYR A 89 -14.37 8.97 -8.66
N ILE A 90 -14.46 9.97 -9.54
CA ILE A 90 -15.69 10.67 -9.88
C ILE A 90 -15.80 10.59 -11.40
N ASP A 91 -16.93 10.12 -11.91
CA ASP A 91 -17.15 10.01 -13.36
C ASP A 91 -17.47 11.36 -14.02
N ASP A 92 -17.61 11.34 -15.34
CA ASP A 92 -17.86 12.54 -16.15
C ASP A 92 -19.22 13.19 -15.83
N GLU A 93 -20.15 12.43 -15.25
CA GLU A 93 -21.45 12.89 -14.75
C GLU A 93 -21.40 13.43 -13.30
N GLY A 94 -20.24 13.38 -12.64
CA GLY A 94 -20.05 13.86 -11.27
C GLY A 94 -20.47 12.85 -10.19
N VAL A 95 -20.71 11.59 -10.55
CA VAL A 95 -21.09 10.53 -9.61
C VAL A 95 -19.83 9.98 -8.94
N VAL A 96 -19.82 10.01 -7.62
CA VAL A 96 -18.73 9.47 -6.80
C VAL A 96 -18.80 7.94 -6.80
N GLU A 97 -17.65 7.29 -6.97
CA GLU A 97 -17.57 5.83 -6.92
C GLU A 97 -18.09 5.25 -5.61
N GLU A 98 -18.68 4.06 -5.70
CA GLU A 98 -19.15 3.34 -4.51
C GLU A 98 -17.98 3.02 -3.57
N LYS A 99 -18.22 3.17 -2.26
CA LYS A 99 -17.24 2.92 -1.20
C LYS A 99 -16.54 1.55 -1.31
N TYR A 100 -17.27 0.49 -1.64
CA TYR A 100 -16.67 -0.84 -1.82
C TYR A 100 -15.65 -0.87 -2.97
N LYS A 101 -15.99 -0.26 -4.11
CA LYS A 101 -15.08 -0.16 -5.27
C LYS A 101 -13.84 0.66 -4.93
N PHE A 102 -14.03 1.80 -4.27
CA PHE A 102 -12.93 2.62 -3.74
C PHE A 102 -11.98 1.79 -2.84
N LEU A 103 -12.52 1.12 -1.82
CA LEU A 103 -11.71 0.32 -0.89
C LEU A 103 -11.00 -0.83 -1.61
N ASN A 104 -11.62 -1.46 -2.61
CA ASN A 104 -11.01 -2.51 -3.42
C ASN A 104 -9.80 -1.99 -4.21
N ARG A 105 -9.93 -0.81 -4.84
CA ARG A 105 -8.81 -0.17 -5.56
C ARG A 105 -7.66 0.17 -4.61
N MET A 106 -7.97 0.76 -3.45
CA MET A 106 -6.97 1.09 -2.44
C MET A 106 -6.24 -0.16 -1.94
N SER A 107 -6.97 -1.25 -1.70
CA SER A 107 -6.41 -2.54 -1.32
C SER A 107 -5.37 -3.03 -2.33
N GLY A 108 -5.73 -3.02 -3.62
CA GLY A 108 -4.85 -3.42 -4.71
C GLY A 108 -3.57 -2.60 -4.79
N TYR A 109 -3.66 -1.27 -4.68
CA TYR A 109 -2.49 -0.39 -4.65
C TYR A 109 -1.60 -0.63 -3.44
N VAL A 110 -2.18 -0.78 -2.25
CA VAL A 110 -1.44 -1.03 -1.01
C VAL A 110 -0.70 -2.37 -1.08
N ARG A 111 -1.37 -3.41 -1.59
CA ARG A 111 -0.75 -4.75 -1.76
C ARG A 111 0.39 -4.73 -2.75
N LEU A 112 0.26 -4.05 -3.89
CA LEU A 112 1.37 -3.91 -4.85
C LEU A 112 2.54 -3.13 -4.24
N TYR A 113 2.27 -2.00 -3.59
CA TYR A 113 3.30 -1.20 -2.92
C TYR A 113 4.01 -2.00 -1.81
N ALA A 114 3.25 -2.73 -1.01
CA ALA A 114 3.78 -3.62 0.02
C ALA A 114 4.62 -4.75 -0.57
N ALA A 115 4.20 -5.34 -1.70
CA ALA A 115 4.95 -6.38 -2.40
C ALA A 115 6.29 -5.83 -2.91
N ILE A 116 6.32 -4.61 -3.48
CA ILE A 116 7.57 -3.93 -3.88
C ILE A 116 8.53 -3.76 -2.71
N ILE A 117 8.03 -3.52 -1.49
CA ILE A 117 8.88 -3.34 -0.30
C ILE A 117 9.58 -4.63 0.13
N VAL A 118 8.93 -5.77 -0.03
CA VAL A 118 9.38 -7.06 0.53
C VAL A 118 9.90 -8.04 -0.50
N ALA A 119 9.60 -7.82 -1.78
CA ALA A 119 10.11 -8.65 -2.85
C ALA A 119 11.65 -8.59 -2.90
N PRO A 120 12.33 -9.71 -3.18
CA PRO A 120 13.77 -9.70 -3.35
C PRO A 120 14.18 -8.92 -4.60
N LEU A 121 15.42 -8.47 -4.65
CA LEU A 121 15.98 -8.05 -5.94
C LEU A 121 16.26 -9.29 -6.80
N PRO A 122 16.16 -9.19 -8.14
CA PRO A 122 16.61 -10.24 -9.04
C PRO A 122 18.06 -10.66 -8.72
N ALA A 123 18.36 -11.96 -8.73
CA ALA A 123 19.66 -12.50 -8.29
C ALA A 123 20.89 -11.93 -9.00
N ASN A 124 20.73 -11.38 -10.22
CA ASN A 124 21.80 -10.74 -10.98
C ASN A 124 22.06 -9.27 -10.58
N MET A 125 21.27 -8.70 -9.66
CA MET A 125 21.42 -7.34 -9.16
C MET A 125 22.17 -7.34 -7.83
N LYS A 126 23.20 -6.49 -7.74
CA LYS A 126 24.01 -6.30 -6.53
C LYS A 126 23.73 -4.98 -5.83
N ASP A 127 22.84 -4.17 -6.38
CA ASP A 127 22.49 -2.87 -5.85
C ASP A 127 21.68 -3.00 -4.55
N ALA A 128 21.64 -1.92 -3.77
CA ALA A 128 20.76 -1.87 -2.62
C ALA A 128 19.29 -1.81 -3.07
N HIS A 129 18.41 -2.48 -2.33
CA HIS A 129 16.98 -2.46 -2.62
C HIS A 129 16.45 -1.00 -2.59
N PRO A 130 15.94 -0.45 -3.71
CA PRO A 130 15.65 0.98 -3.85
C PRO A 130 14.53 1.44 -2.90
N HIS A 131 13.60 0.54 -2.58
CA HIS A 131 12.43 0.85 -1.74
C HIS A 131 12.12 -0.23 -0.68
N GLY A 132 13.15 -0.70 0.04
CA GLY A 132 13.04 -1.91 0.88
C GLY A 132 12.34 -1.73 2.23
N LEU A 133 12.41 -2.75 3.10
CA LEU A 133 11.71 -2.84 4.40
C LEU A 133 11.81 -1.62 5.33
N ALA A 134 12.88 -0.83 5.25
CA ALA A 134 12.98 0.42 6.01
C ALA A 134 11.86 1.42 5.67
N TRP A 135 11.42 1.46 4.41
CA TRP A 135 10.26 2.25 3.98
C TRP A 135 8.96 1.68 4.53
N GLY A 136 8.83 0.36 4.64
CA GLY A 136 7.66 -0.27 5.26
C GLY A 136 7.57 0.01 6.76
N TRP A 137 8.69 -0.07 7.48
CA TRP A 137 8.75 0.34 8.89
C TRP A 137 8.37 1.81 9.07
N LYS A 138 8.91 2.69 8.21
CA LYS A 138 8.58 4.12 8.19
C LYS A 138 7.09 4.37 7.90
N TRP A 139 6.51 3.65 6.94
CA TRP A 139 5.10 3.77 6.60
C TRP A 139 4.22 3.36 7.79
N LEU A 140 4.44 2.16 8.34
CA LEU A 140 3.65 1.61 9.44
C LEU A 140 3.73 2.50 10.68
N SER A 141 4.94 2.90 11.08
CA SER A 141 5.13 3.79 12.24
C SER A 141 4.46 5.16 12.05
N ARG A 142 4.43 5.71 10.84
CA ARG A 142 3.76 6.99 10.56
C ARG A 142 2.25 6.86 10.54
N ILE A 143 1.69 5.81 9.94
CA ILE A 143 0.23 5.57 9.96
C ILE A 143 -0.29 5.48 11.40
N LEU A 144 0.42 4.78 12.29
CA LEU A 144 0.04 4.62 13.69
C LEU A 144 0.17 5.90 14.52
N ASN A 145 0.77 6.96 13.98
CA ASN A 145 0.84 8.29 14.59
C ASN A 145 -0.24 9.27 14.06
N LEU A 146 -1.12 8.82 13.15
CA LEU A 146 -2.26 9.61 12.67
C LEU A 146 -3.54 9.24 13.42
N GLU A 147 -4.54 10.11 13.41
CA GLU A 147 -5.88 9.68 13.85
C GLU A 147 -6.55 8.83 12.75
N PRO A 148 -7.13 7.66 13.09
CA PRO A 148 -7.72 6.77 12.10
C PRO A 148 -8.94 7.37 11.44
N ARG A 149 -9.19 6.96 10.20
CA ARG A 149 -10.36 7.31 9.41
C ARG A 149 -11.28 6.09 9.27
N PRO A 150 -12.60 6.30 9.19
CA PRO A 150 -13.55 5.20 9.02
C PRO A 150 -13.18 4.33 7.82
N ASP A 151 -13.17 3.02 8.03
CA ASP A 151 -12.94 1.96 7.04
C ASP A 151 -11.56 1.92 6.38
N ILE A 152 -11.11 3.01 5.75
CA ILE A 152 -9.88 3.06 4.95
C ILE A 152 -8.64 2.74 5.80
N THR A 153 -8.56 3.23 7.03
CA THR A 153 -7.40 2.95 7.89
C THR A 153 -7.30 1.47 8.23
N ALA A 154 -8.44 0.79 8.48
CA ALA A 154 -8.45 -0.64 8.72
C ALA A 154 -8.05 -1.43 7.47
N THR A 155 -8.57 -1.04 6.30
CA THR A 155 -8.24 -1.64 5.00
C THR A 155 -6.74 -1.56 4.73
N VAL A 156 -6.16 -0.35 4.72
CA VAL A 156 -4.74 -0.19 4.35
C VAL A 156 -3.81 -0.84 5.38
N LEU A 157 -4.14 -0.84 6.67
CA LEU A 157 -3.34 -1.52 7.68
C LEU A 157 -3.36 -3.04 7.50
N TYR A 158 -4.54 -3.61 7.29
CA TYR A 158 -4.67 -5.05 7.05
C TYR A 158 -3.89 -5.44 5.80
N ASP A 159 -4.16 -4.80 4.66
CA ASP A 159 -3.55 -5.16 3.38
C ASP A 159 -2.03 -5.00 3.38
N PHE A 160 -1.53 -3.97 4.06
CA PHE A 160 -0.10 -3.77 4.21
C PHE A 160 0.55 -4.83 5.11
N LEU A 161 -0.07 -5.17 6.25
CA LEU A 161 0.46 -6.16 7.19
C LEU A 161 0.32 -7.59 6.68
N ASP A 162 -0.71 -7.89 5.91
CA ASP A 162 -0.92 -9.18 5.26
C ASP A 162 0.24 -9.49 4.30
N VAL A 163 0.74 -8.48 3.58
CA VAL A 163 1.86 -8.62 2.65
C VAL A 163 3.23 -8.46 3.32
N THR A 164 3.39 -7.49 4.23
CA THR A 164 4.72 -7.16 4.78
C THR A 164 5.00 -7.75 6.16
N GLY A 165 3.98 -8.24 6.87
CA GLY A 165 4.05 -8.57 8.29
C GLY A 165 5.09 -9.63 8.61
N HIS A 166 5.18 -10.67 7.78
CA HIS A 166 6.21 -11.71 7.90
C HIS A 166 7.63 -11.11 7.84
N SER A 167 7.93 -10.38 6.77
CA SER A 167 9.26 -9.80 6.54
C SER A 167 9.62 -8.73 7.58
N LEU A 168 8.67 -7.90 8.01
CA LEU A 168 8.87 -6.94 9.10
C LEU A 168 9.12 -7.64 10.44
N GLN A 169 8.39 -8.72 10.74
CA GLN A 169 8.61 -9.52 11.94
C GLN A 169 10.00 -10.15 11.95
N THR A 170 10.42 -10.72 10.82
CA THR A 170 11.74 -11.35 10.66
C THR A 170 12.87 -10.35 10.86
N VAL A 171 12.79 -9.16 10.26
CA VAL A 171 13.87 -8.16 10.31
C VAL A 171 13.90 -7.36 11.62
N TYR A 172 12.74 -6.95 12.15
CA TYR A 172 12.68 -6.04 13.31
C TYR A 172 12.35 -6.75 14.63
N GLY A 173 11.95 -8.04 14.60
CA GLY A 173 11.77 -8.90 15.76
C GLY A 173 10.99 -8.25 16.90
N LYS A 174 11.67 -8.00 18.03
CA LYS A 174 11.07 -7.41 19.24
C LYS A 174 10.48 -6.02 18.99
N GLN A 175 11.06 -5.21 18.12
CA GLN A 175 10.52 -3.87 17.84
C GLN A 175 9.20 -3.96 17.09
N PHE A 176 9.09 -4.88 16.12
CA PHE A 176 7.82 -5.13 15.42
C PHE A 176 6.74 -5.65 16.37
N LYS A 177 7.09 -6.53 17.33
CA LYS A 177 6.14 -6.97 18.37
C LYS A 177 5.58 -5.80 19.19
N LYS A 178 6.39 -4.79 19.50
CA LYS A 178 5.92 -3.57 20.18
C LYS A 178 4.95 -2.77 19.31
N ILE A 179 5.23 -2.65 18.01
CA ILE A 179 4.32 -1.99 17.05
C ILE A 179 2.97 -2.72 16.99
N ILE A 180 2.98 -4.06 16.88
CA ILE A 180 1.74 -4.85 16.90
C ILE A 180 1.00 -4.68 18.23
N HIS A 181 1.72 -4.62 19.36
CA HIS A 181 1.10 -4.36 20.66
C HIS A 181 0.38 -3.01 20.71
N ILE A 182 1.04 -1.93 20.27
CA ILE A 182 0.44 -0.58 20.18
C ILE A 182 -0.77 -0.60 19.25
N LEU A 183 -0.65 -1.25 18.09
CA LEU A 183 -1.77 -1.41 17.17
C LEU A 183 -2.95 -2.13 17.83
N CYS A 184 -2.72 -3.22 18.56
CA CYS A 184 -3.78 -3.97 19.22
C CYS A 184 -4.42 -3.21 20.40
N LYS A 185 -3.62 -2.57 21.24
CA LYS A 185 -4.05 -2.02 22.53
C LYS A 185 -4.51 -0.58 22.46
N ASP A 186 -3.89 0.23 21.61
CA ASP A 186 -4.11 1.66 21.58
C ASP A 186 -4.81 2.09 20.28
N PHE A 187 -4.29 1.64 19.13
CA PHE A 187 -4.74 2.16 17.83
C PHE A 187 -6.04 1.51 17.34
N PHE A 188 -6.16 0.19 17.46
CA PHE A 188 -7.34 -0.55 16.99
C PHE A 188 -8.63 -0.14 17.71
N PRO A 189 -8.66 0.12 19.04
CA PRO A 189 -9.82 0.73 19.68
C PRO A 189 -10.23 2.09 19.08
N LYS A 190 -9.27 2.95 18.71
CA LYS A 190 -9.57 4.21 18.01
C LYS A 190 -10.23 3.98 16.65
N ILE A 191 -9.75 2.99 15.88
CA ILE A 191 -10.37 2.60 14.60
C ILE A 191 -11.84 2.20 14.81
N LYS A 192 -12.12 1.38 15.83
CA LYS A 192 -13.49 0.96 16.18
C LYS A 192 -14.36 2.14 16.59
N GLN A 193 -13.82 3.13 17.29
CA GLN A 193 -14.56 4.31 17.73
C GLN A 193 -14.99 5.21 16.55
N VAL A 194 -14.12 5.39 15.56
CA VAL A 194 -14.42 6.27 14.41
C VAL A 194 -15.27 5.59 13.35
N THR A 195 -15.40 4.27 13.36
CA THR A 195 -16.12 3.54 12.32
C THR A 195 -17.54 3.19 12.78
N PRO A 196 -18.59 3.66 12.07
CA PRO A 196 -19.97 3.37 12.43
C PRO A 196 -20.30 1.88 12.46
N GLY A 197 -21.27 1.49 13.28
CA GLY A 197 -21.80 0.12 13.27
C GLY A 197 -22.40 -0.24 11.91
N GLY A 198 -22.09 -1.42 11.38
CA GLY A 198 -22.59 -1.90 10.08
C GLY A 198 -21.59 -1.82 8.91
N THR A 199 -20.41 -1.23 9.08
CA THR A 199 -19.32 -1.25 8.08
C THR A 199 -18.13 -2.11 8.53
N GLY A 200 -18.44 -3.32 9.00
CA GLY A 200 -17.51 -4.18 9.75
C GLY A 200 -16.44 -4.91 8.93
N GLY A 201 -16.62 -5.09 7.63
CA GLY A 201 -15.75 -6.00 6.84
C GLY A 201 -14.24 -5.73 6.96
N PRO A 202 -13.75 -4.50 6.75
CA PRO A 202 -12.33 -4.17 6.94
C PRO A 202 -11.85 -4.29 8.39
N ILE A 203 -12.70 -3.94 9.36
CA ILE A 203 -12.37 -4.00 10.78
C ILE A 203 -12.25 -5.44 11.25
N GLU A 204 -13.21 -6.30 10.88
CA GLU A 204 -13.24 -7.71 11.23
C GLU A 204 -12.01 -8.46 10.67
N ARG A 205 -11.61 -8.15 9.43
CA ARG A 205 -10.38 -8.68 8.82
C ARG A 205 -9.15 -8.28 9.62
N LEU A 206 -9.00 -6.99 9.94
CA LEU A 206 -7.88 -6.51 10.75
C LEU A 206 -7.91 -7.13 12.16
N GLU A 207 -9.07 -7.20 12.80
CA GLU A 207 -9.24 -7.78 14.14
C GLU A 207 -8.82 -9.25 14.16
N THR A 208 -9.29 -10.03 13.18
CA THR A 208 -8.95 -11.45 13.04
C THR A 208 -7.45 -11.64 12.86
N PHE A 209 -6.83 -10.84 12.00
CA PHE A 209 -5.38 -10.86 11.78
C PHE A 209 -4.61 -10.54 13.06
N LEU A 210 -5.01 -9.49 13.79
CA LEU A 210 -4.35 -9.05 15.02
C LEU A 210 -4.52 -10.07 16.16
N GLN A 211 -5.72 -10.64 16.31
CA GLN A 211 -5.98 -11.69 17.29
C GLN A 211 -5.14 -12.94 17.02
N HIS A 212 -5.06 -13.36 15.75
CA HIS A 212 -4.20 -14.47 15.35
C HIS A 212 -2.73 -14.18 15.70
N THR A 213 -2.22 -13.03 15.26
CA THR A 213 -0.83 -12.61 15.50
C THR A 213 -0.51 -12.51 16.99
N ALA A 214 -1.42 -11.97 17.80
CA ALA A 214 -1.25 -11.84 19.25
C ALA A 214 -1.23 -13.21 19.94
N LYS A 215 -2.01 -14.19 19.44
CA LYS A 215 -2.09 -15.55 19.99
C LYS A 215 -0.89 -16.40 19.61
N THR A 216 -0.46 -16.37 18.35
CA THR A 216 0.63 -17.21 17.84
C THR A 216 2.00 -16.57 18.03
N GLY A 217 2.06 -15.23 18.10
CA GLY A 217 3.30 -14.47 18.08
C GLY A 217 4.03 -14.52 16.73
N TYR A 218 3.37 -15.02 15.68
CA TYR A 218 3.95 -15.32 14.37
C TYR A 218 3.03 -14.85 13.24
N ILE A 219 3.63 -14.38 12.14
CA ILE A 219 2.92 -14.04 10.90
C ILE A 219 3.50 -14.90 9.77
N SER A 220 2.62 -15.65 9.10
CA SER A 220 2.99 -16.48 7.95
C SER A 220 3.44 -15.63 6.76
N PRO A 221 4.32 -16.16 5.89
CA PRO A 221 4.61 -15.51 4.61
C PRO A 221 3.33 -15.24 3.81
N PRO A 222 3.27 -14.14 3.06
CA PRO A 222 2.11 -13.83 2.23
C PRO A 222 1.96 -14.83 1.08
N ASP A 223 0.73 -15.07 0.65
CA ASP A 223 0.46 -15.92 -0.50
C ASP A 223 1.07 -15.34 -1.78
N GLY A 224 1.70 -16.19 -2.59
CA GLY A 224 2.40 -15.80 -3.81
C GLY A 224 3.79 -15.18 -3.61
N PHE A 225 4.35 -15.16 -2.40
CA PHE A 225 5.72 -14.67 -2.18
C PHE A 225 6.72 -15.43 -3.05
N LEU A 226 7.57 -14.69 -3.78
CA LEU A 226 8.56 -15.25 -4.69
C LEU A 226 9.96 -15.11 -4.10
N ASP A 227 10.74 -16.19 -4.18
CA ASP A 227 12.16 -16.16 -3.84
C ASP A 227 13.00 -15.52 -4.95
N ALA A 228 14.22 -15.09 -4.63
CA ALA A 228 15.12 -14.39 -5.56
C ALA A 228 15.52 -15.22 -6.81
N ASN A 229 15.26 -16.54 -6.79
CA ASN A 229 15.63 -17.49 -7.84
C ASN A 229 14.44 -17.96 -8.70
N PHE A 230 13.24 -17.41 -8.49
CA PHE A 230 12.08 -17.66 -9.35
C PHE A 230 12.27 -17.00 -10.72
#